data_AF-A0A351VI72-F1
#
_entry.id   AF-A0A351VI72-F1
#
_cell.length_a   1.000
_cell.length_b   1.000
_cell.length_c   1.000
_cell.angle_alpha   90.00
_cell.angle_beta   90.00
_cell.angle_gamma   90.00
#
_symmetry.space_group_name_H-M   'P 1'
#
loop_
_entity.id
_entity.type
_entity.pdbx_description
1 polymer ?
#
loop_
_entity_poly.entity_id
_entity_poly.type
_entity_poly.pdbx_seq_one_letter_code
_entity_poly.pdbx_strand_id
1 'polypeptide(L)'
;MGALNNSDYNTLQEAYADPATLNGMTILAQVATFSSFTLDRDIGVTIKGGFDSNYQNNGDVSRIGGSLTVQKGSVVVENLVIQ
;
A
#
# COMPACT_ATOMS: atom_id res chain seq x y z
N MET A 1 6.78 28.23 -4.89
CA MET A 1 8.11 27.63 -5.05
C MET A 1 8.07 26.24 -4.44
N GLY A 2 8.45 25.20 -5.19
CA GLY A 2 8.68 23.83 -4.70
C GLY A 2 7.64 22.79 -5.16
N ALA A 3 7.96 22.01 -6.19
CA ALA A 3 7.30 20.75 -6.48
C ALA A 3 7.84 19.68 -5.52
N LEU A 4 6.97 18.91 -4.86
CA LEU A 4 7.32 17.67 -4.16
C LEU A 4 6.19 16.65 -4.36
N ASN A 5 6.55 15.50 -4.91
CA ASN A 5 5.68 14.38 -5.25
C ASN A 5 5.00 13.80 -3.98
N ASN A 6 3.85 14.32 -3.57
CA ASN A 6 3.02 13.67 -2.56
C ASN A 6 1.76 13.13 -3.23
N SER A 7 1.87 11.95 -3.84
CA SER A 7 0.70 11.25 -4.37
C SER A 7 0.04 10.50 -3.23
N ASP A 8 -0.86 11.17 -2.52
CA ASP A 8 -1.77 10.48 -1.60
C ASP A 8 -2.86 9.78 -2.42
N TYR A 9 -3.21 8.55 -2.05
CA TYR A 9 -4.23 7.75 -2.72
C TYR A 9 -5.32 7.35 -1.73
N ASN A 10 -6.55 7.16 -2.22
CA ASN A 10 -7.66 6.73 -1.38
C ASN A 10 -7.67 5.21 -1.17
N THR A 11 -7.05 4.45 -2.07
CA THR A 11 -7.03 2.99 -2.04
C THR A 11 -5.63 2.42 -2.31
N LEU A 12 -5.39 1.20 -1.82
CA LEU A 12 -4.17 0.45 -2.12
C LEU A 12 -4.05 0.14 -3.63
N GLN A 13 -5.17 -0.08 -4.30
CA GLN A 13 -5.19 -0.38 -5.74
C GLN A 13 -4.76 0.83 -6.58
N GLU A 14 -5.19 2.04 -6.23
CA GLU A 14 -4.76 3.27 -6.89
C GLU A 14 -3.25 3.52 -6.71
N ALA A 15 -2.75 3.37 -5.48
CA ALA A 15 -1.32 3.50 -5.19
C ALA A 15 -0.48 2.49 -5.99
N TYR A 16 -1.00 1.27 -6.16
CA TYR A 16 -0.36 0.22 -6.93
C TYR A 16 -0.48 0.37 -8.45
N ALA A 17 -1.52 1.02 -8.94
CA ALA A 17 -1.71 1.26 -10.37
C ALA A 17 -0.83 2.42 -10.89
N ASP A 18 -0.24 3.23 -10.01
CA ASP A 18 0.53 4.39 -10.42
C ASP A 18 1.80 3.99 -11.21
N PRO A 19 1.98 4.45 -12.46
CA PRO A 19 3.15 4.12 -13.27
C PRO A 19 4.48 4.64 -12.69
N ALA A 20 4.47 5.65 -11.82
CA ALA A 20 5.67 6.14 -11.14
C ALA A 20 6.27 5.11 -10.17
N THR A 21 5.55 4.01 -9.87
CA THR A 21 5.94 3.00 -8.87
C THR A 21 6.62 1.75 -9.46
N LEU A 22 7.05 1.79 -10.73
CA LEU A 22 7.52 0.62 -11.50
C LEU A 22 8.72 -0.18 -10.95
N ASN A 23 9.47 0.31 -9.94
CA ASN A 23 10.65 -0.37 -9.41
C ASN A 23 10.71 -0.32 -7.87
N GLY A 24 10.52 -1.46 -7.18
CA GLY A 24 10.78 -1.56 -5.74
C GLY A 24 9.86 -0.68 -4.89
N MET A 25 8.55 -0.85 -5.07
CA MET A 25 7.51 0.00 -4.52
C MET A 25 7.32 -0.23 -3.01
N THR A 26 7.20 0.84 -2.24
CA THR A 26 6.70 0.80 -0.86
C THR A 26 5.41 1.62 -0.76
N ILE A 27 4.29 0.95 -0.47
CA ILE A 27 3.04 1.62 -0.08
C ILE A 27 3.07 1.84 1.42
N LEU A 28 2.84 3.08 1.83
CA LEU A 28 2.53 3.42 3.21
C LEU A 28 1.01 3.49 3.33
N ALA A 29 0.42 2.67 4.19
CA ALA A 29 -1.03 2.61 4.39
C ALA A 29 -1.37 3.13 5.78
N GLN A 30 -2.31 4.08 5.85
CA GLN A 30 -2.80 4.60 7.12
C GLN A 30 -3.61 3.55 7.89
N VAL A 31 -3.83 3.80 9.18
CA VAL A 31 -4.77 3.03 10.01
C VAL A 31 -6.19 3.19 9.46
N ALA A 32 -6.60 2.24 8.62
CA ALA A 32 -7.90 2.19 7.98
C ALA A 32 -8.26 0.75 7.57
N THR A 33 -9.51 0.57 7.15
CA THR A 33 -9.98 -0.67 6.51
C THR A 33 -10.09 -0.45 5.01
N PHE A 34 -9.28 -1.16 4.24
CA PHE A 34 -9.27 -1.15 2.78
C PHE A 34 -10.09 -2.31 2.23
N SER A 35 -10.56 -2.17 0.99
CA SER A 35 -11.18 -3.26 0.23
C SER A 35 -10.14 -4.30 -0.21
N SER A 36 -10.59 -5.37 -0.88
CA SER A 36 -9.71 -6.34 -1.52
C SER A 36 -8.65 -5.66 -2.40
N PHE A 37 -7.45 -6.26 -2.43
CA PHE A 37 -6.29 -5.74 -3.16
C PHE A 37 -5.68 -6.84 -4.02
N THR A 38 -5.38 -6.53 -5.29
CA THR A 38 -4.82 -7.50 -6.25
C THR A 38 -3.51 -7.00 -6.85
N LEU A 39 -2.48 -7.85 -6.78
CA LEU A 39 -1.18 -7.66 -7.41
C LEU A 39 -1.06 -8.54 -8.67
N ASP A 40 -1.22 -7.93 -9.83
CA ASP A 40 -1.27 -8.54 -11.17
C ASP A 40 -0.09 -8.19 -12.10
N ARG A 41 0.87 -7.39 -11.61
CA ARG A 41 2.08 -6.95 -12.29
C ARG A 41 3.25 -7.76 -11.77
N ASP A 42 4.18 -8.08 -12.66
CA ASP A 42 5.39 -8.83 -12.31
C ASP A 42 6.46 -7.92 -11.67
N ILE A 43 6.11 -7.33 -10.52
CA ILE A 43 6.98 -6.44 -9.74
C ILE A 43 6.94 -6.82 -8.25
N GLY A 44 7.99 -6.47 -7.52
CA GLY A 44 8.02 -6.56 -6.06
C GLY A 44 7.41 -5.34 -5.38
N VAL A 45 6.52 -5.56 -4.41
CA VAL A 45 5.84 -4.51 -3.63
C VAL A 45 6.02 -4.76 -2.13
N THR A 46 6.30 -3.71 -1.38
CA THR A 46 6.22 -3.69 0.08
C THR A 46 5.01 -2.86 0.51
N ILE A 47 4.17 -3.39 1.39
CA ILE A 47 3.05 -2.66 1.99
C ILE A 47 3.33 -2.54 3.48
N LYS A 48 3.42 -1.30 3.96
CA LYS A 48 3.59 -0.99 5.38
C LYS A 48 2.33 -0.32 5.89
N GLY A 49 1.57 -1.03 6.71
CA GLY A 49 0.36 -0.53 7.34
C GLY A 49 0.61 0.17 8.66
N GLY A 50 -0.46 0.70 9.25
CA GLY A 50 -0.44 1.24 10.60
C GLY A 50 -0.08 2.72 10.72
N PHE A 51 0.04 3.45 9.60
CA PHE A 51 0.50 4.84 9.63
C PHE A 51 -0.54 5.82 10.19
N ASP A 52 -0.07 6.82 10.93
CA ASP A 52 -0.87 8.01 11.26
C ASP A 52 -1.20 8.86 10.02
N SER A 53 -2.03 9.89 10.19
CA SER A 53 -2.48 10.77 9.10
C SER A 53 -1.35 11.50 8.36
N ASN A 54 -0.16 11.54 8.96
CA ASN A 54 1.02 12.25 8.45
C ASN A 54 2.10 11.28 7.96
N TYR A 55 1.82 9.97 7.95
CA TYR A 55 2.75 8.91 7.57
C TYR A 55 4.08 8.91 8.35
N GLN A 56 4.09 9.36 9.61
CA GLN A 56 5.31 9.43 10.43
C GLN A 56 5.51 8.19 11.31
N ASN A 57 4.44 7.68 11.91
CA ASN A 57 4.51 6.56 12.86
C ASN A 57 3.60 5.43 12.39
N ASN A 58 4.11 4.19 12.38
CA ASN A 58 3.36 2.99 11.97
C ASN A 58 3.01 2.06 13.14
N GLY A 59 2.56 2.62 14.27
CA GLY A 59 2.38 1.92 15.54
C GLY A 59 1.12 1.06 15.70
N ASP A 60 0.23 1.04 14.71
CA ASP A 60 -1.00 0.22 14.71
C ASP A 60 -1.02 -0.67 13.45
N VAL A 61 -2.17 -1.18 13.03
CA VAL A 61 -2.33 -2.04 11.85
C VAL A 61 -3.35 -1.49 10.85
N SER A 62 -3.05 -1.62 9.57
CA SER A 62 -4.05 -1.45 8.50
C SER A 62 -4.79 -2.76 8.26
N ARG A 63 -6.06 -2.68 7.89
CA ARG A 63 -6.91 -3.87 7.66
C ARG A 63 -7.29 -3.98 6.19
N ILE A 64 -7.26 -5.18 5.63
CA ILE A 64 -7.91 -5.52 4.36
C ILE A 64 -9.17 -6.28 4.73
N GLY A 65 -10.35 -5.70 4.47
CA GLY A 65 -11.66 -6.31 4.74
C GLY A 65 -12.10 -7.33 3.68
N GLY A 66 -11.16 -7.93 2.97
CA GLY A 66 -11.37 -8.82 1.85
C GLY A 66 -10.08 -9.57 1.52
N SER A 67 -9.91 -10.01 0.26
CA SER A 67 -8.73 -10.79 -0.12
C SER A 67 -7.54 -9.91 -0.51
N LEU A 68 -6.34 -10.33 -0.09
CA LEU A 68 -5.08 -9.94 -0.71
C LEU A 68 -4.67 -11.02 -1.72
N THR A 69 -4.73 -10.70 -3.00
CA THR A 69 -4.45 -11.67 -4.09
C THR A 69 -3.17 -11.32 -4.81
N VAL A 70 -2.20 -12.24 -4.83
CA VAL A 70 -0.98 -12.12 -5.63
C VAL A 70 -1.12 -13.02 -6.87
N GLN A 71 -1.28 -12.41 -8.04
CA GLN A 71 -1.30 -13.13 -9.32
C GLN A 71 0.09 -13.15 -9.98
N LYS A 72 0.86 -12.07 -9.87
CA LYS A 72 2.22 -11.95 -10.39
C LYS A 72 3.11 -11.15 -9.43
N GLY A 73 4.43 -11.31 -9.55
CA GLY A 73 5.39 -10.61 -8.71
C GLY A 73 5.45 -11.15 -7.28
N SER A 74 5.72 -10.25 -6.33
CA SER A 74 5.86 -10.61 -4.91
C SER A 74 5.40 -9.46 -4.01
N VAL A 75 4.95 -9.81 -2.80
CA VAL A 75 4.54 -8.83 -1.79
C VAL A 75 5.21 -9.12 -0.45
N VAL A 76 5.71 -8.07 0.20
CA VAL A 76 6.12 -8.06 1.61
C VAL A 76 5.13 -7.19 2.37
N VAL A 77 4.58 -7.69 3.48
CA VAL A 77 3.61 -6.96 4.30
C VAL A 77 4.15 -6.73 5.71
N GLU A 78 3.94 -5.51 6.21
CA GLU A 78 4.27 -5.08 7.57
C GLU A 78 3.03 -4.40 8.16
N ASN A 79 2.68 -4.72 9.42
CA ASN A 79 1.56 -4.11 10.13
C ASN A 79 0.23 -4.12 9.35
N LEU A 80 -0.07 -5.26 8.73
CA LEU A 80 -1.27 -5.48 7.93
C LEU A 80 -2.03 -6.71 8.44
N VAL A 81 -3.35 -6.59 8.56
CA VAL A 81 -4.25 -7.69 8.91
C VAL A 81 -5.20 -7.94 7.73
N ILE A 82 -5.37 -9.21 7.35
CA ILE A 82 -6.35 -9.66 6.36
C ILE A 82 -7.48 -10.35 7.13
N GLN A 83 -8.73 -9.94 6.94
CA GLN A 83 -9.91 -10.48 7.62
C GLN A 83 -10.99 -10.94 6.65
#